data_AF-A0A6C1TY30-F1
#
_entry.id   AF-A0A6C1TY30-F1
#
_cell.length_a   1.000
_cell.length_b   1.000
_cell.length_c   1.000
_cell.angle_alpha   90.00
_cell.angle_beta   90.00
_cell.angle_gamma   90.00
#
_symmetry.space_group_name_H-M   'P 1'
#
loop_
_entity.id
_entity.type
_entity.pdbx_description
1 polymer ?
#
loop_
_entity_poly.entity_id
_entity_poly.type
_entity_poly.pdbx_seq_one_letter_code
_entity_poly.pdbx_strand_id
1 'polypeptide(L)' 'MYEALWHLLPGPKPVKVLLALALAVAVFFLLMEVVFPWVSTQMPYNDVVV' A
#
# COMPACT_ATOMS: atom_id res chain seq x y z
N MET A 1 3.42 16.23 14.44
CA MET A 1 3.86 15.52 13.20
C MET A 1 2.74 14.67 12.57
N TYR A 2 1.74 14.16 13.31
CA TYR A 2 0.51 13.59 12.71
C TYR A 2 -0.56 14.63 12.36
N GLU A 3 -0.55 15.80 13.01
CA GLU A 3 -1.50 16.89 12.75
C GLU A 3 -1.31 17.56 11.38
N ALA A 4 -0.09 17.61 10.84
CA ALA A 4 0.16 18.21 9.53
C ALA A 4 -0.47 17.35 8.42
N LEU A 5 -0.31 16.02 8.50
CA LEU A 5 -0.97 15.07 7.61
C LEU A 5 -2.49 15.11 7.77
N TRP A 6 -2.99 15.27 9.00
CA TRP A 6 -4.43 15.39 9.25
C TRP A 6 -5.01 16.72 8.76
N HIS A 7 -4.24 17.81 8.76
CA HIS A 7 -4.68 19.12 8.22
C HIS A 7 -4.61 19.19 6.69
N LEU A 8 -3.71 18.44 6.04
CA LEU A 8 -3.58 18.41 4.59
C LEU A 8 -4.78 17.73 3.90
N LEU A 9 -5.42 16.79 4.59
CA LEU A 9 -6.60 16.09 4.08
C LEU A 9 -7.79 17.07 4.06
N PRO A 10 -8.45 17.32 2.90
CA PRO A 10 -9.64 18.16 2.86
C PRO A 10 -10.87 17.41 3.40
N GLY A 11 -11.72 18.10 4.16
CA GLY A 11 -13.04 17.60 4.54
C GLY A 11 -13.23 17.25 6.03
N PRO A 12 -14.47 16.91 6.43
CA PRO A 12 -14.82 16.57 7.81
C PRO A 12 -14.13 15.26 8.26
N LYS A 13 -13.95 15.09 9.59
CA LYS A 13 -13.26 13.93 10.21
C LYS A 13 -13.54 12.55 9.56
N PRO A 14 -14.79 12.15 9.26
CA PRO A 14 -15.05 10.86 8.61
C PRO A 14 -14.47 10.74 7.19
N VAL A 15 -14.47 11.81 6.40
CA VAL A 15 -13.91 11.81 5.04
C VAL A 15 -12.40 11.63 5.08
N LYS A 16 -11.73 12.25 6.07
CA LYS A 16 -10.28 12.07 6.30
C LYS A 16 -9.92 10.62 6.60
N VAL A 17 -10.69 9.98 7.48
CA VAL A 17 -10.52 8.56 7.82
C VAL A 17 -10.71 7.70 6.58
N LEU A 18 -11.76 7.95 5.80
CA LEU A 18 -12.05 7.19 4.59
C LEU A 18 -10.92 7.34 3.55
N LEU A 19 -10.40 8.56 3.36
CA LEU A 19 -9.29 8.80 2.43
C LEU A 19 -7.99 8.14 2.88
N ALA A 20 -7.67 8.21 4.19
CA ALA A 20 -6.50 7.53 4.74
C ALA A 20 -6.61 6.00 4.58
N LEU A 21 -7.81 5.46 4.78
CA LEU A 21 -8.07 4.04 4.60
C LEU A 21 -7.97 3.64 3.12
N ALA A 22 -8.51 4.46 2.21
CA ALA A 22 -8.34 4.27 0.77
C ALA A 22 -6.88 4.30 0.33
N LEU A 23 -6.07 5.21 0.88
CA LEU A 23 -4.62 5.27 0.63
C LEU A 23 -3.92 4.01 1.14
N ALA A 24 -4.23 3.54 2.34
CA ALA A 24 -3.67 2.31 2.88
C ALA A 24 -4.02 1.10 2.01
N VAL A 25 -5.27 1.00 1.56
CA VAL A 25 -5.74 -0.04 0.63
C VAL A 25 -5.01 0.06 -0.71
N ALA A 26 -4.87 1.26 -1.27
CA ALA A 26 -4.16 1.47 -2.53
C ALA A 26 -2.69 1.04 -2.44
N VAL A 27 -2.00 1.37 -1.34
CA VAL A 27 -0.62 0.93 -1.09
C VAL A 27 -0.55 -0.59 -0.94
N PHE A 28 -1.50 -1.20 -0.22
CA PHE A 28 -1.57 -2.65 -0.09
C PHE A 28 -1.72 -3.35 -1.45
N PHE A 29 -2.64 -2.88 -2.29
CA PHE A 29 -2.81 -3.41 -3.64
C PHE A 29 -1.56 -3.21 -4.50
N LEU A 30 -0.94 -2.03 -4.46
CA LEU A 30 0.29 -1.77 -5.20
C LEU A 30 1.44 -2.70 -4.78
N LEU A 31 1.56 -2.99 -3.48
CA LEU A 31 2.52 -3.95 -2.98
C LEU A 31 2.21 -5.37 -3.49
N MET A 32 0.94 -5.78 -3.49
CA MET A 32 0.54 -7.12 -3.90
C MET A 32 0.57 -7.33 -5.43
N GLU A 33 0.22 -6.32 -6.23
CA GLU A 33 0.12 -6.43 -7.69
C GLU A 33 1.43 -6.10 -8.41
N VAL A 34 2.30 -5.28 -7.83
CA VAL A 34 3.54 -4.83 -8.48
C VAL A 34 4.79 -5.34 -7.76
N VAL A 35 4.88 -5.07 -6.45
CA VAL A 35 6.11 -5.39 -5.70
C VAL A 35 6.24 -6.88 -5.47
N PHE A 36 5.16 -7.55 -5.06
CA PHE A 36 5.18 -8.97 -4.78
C PHE A 36 5.55 -9.83 -6.00
N PRO A 37 5.01 -9.61 -7.22
CA PRO A 37 5.44 -10.36 -8.40
C PRO A 37 6.90 -10.15 -8.75
N TRP A 38 7.42 -8.93 -8.56
CA TRP A 38 8.83 -8.66 -8.78
C TRP A 38 9.70 -9.41 -7.76
N VAL A 39 9.38 -9.32 -6.47
CA VAL A 39 10.11 -10.01 -5.40
C VAL A 39 10.00 -11.53 -5.54
N SER A 40 8.83 -12.04 -5.93
CA SER A 40 8.60 -13.48 -6.06
C SER A 40 9.54 -14.09 -7.09
N THR A 41 9.88 -13.39 -8.18
CA THR A 41 10.85 -13.88 -9.19
C THR A 41 12.25 -14.11 -8.62
N GLN A 42 12.65 -13.34 -7.61
CA GLN A 42 13.98 -13.42 -6.99
C GLN A 42 14.04 -14.47 -5.88
N MET A 43 12.92 -15.10 -5.53
CA MET A 43 12.90 -16.09 -4.48
C MET A 43 13.60 -17.39 -4.93
N PRO A 44 14.48 -17.95 -4.10
CA PRO A 44 15.29 -19.14 -4.42
C PRO A 44 14.46 -20.44 -4.54
N TYR A 45 13.13 -20.35 -4.46
CA TYR A 45 12.18 -21.45 -4.68
C TYR A 45 11.77 -21.61 -6.15
N ASN A 46 12.09 -20.65 -7.03
CA ASN A 46 11.74 -20.75 -8.45
C ASN A 46 12.69 -21.64 -9.27
N ASP A 47 13.88 -21.92 -8.75
CA ASP A 47 14.87 -22.82 -9.36
C ASP A 47 14.59 -24.29 -8.99
N VAL A 48 13.36 -24.76 -9.20
CA VAL A 48 13.08 -26.21 -9.21
C VAL A 48 13.56 -26.79 -10.54
N VAL A 49 14.86 -27.11 -10.59
CA VAL A 49 15.44 -27.91 -11.67
C VAL A 49 14.75 -29.27 -11.73
N VAL A 50 14.10 -29.56 -12.86
CA VAL A 50 13.57 -30.89 -13.24
C VAL A 50 14.63 -31.64 -14.01
#